data_AF-A0A3T0TU86-F1
#
_entry.id   AF-A0A3T0TU86-F1
#
_cell.length_a   1.000
_cell.length_b   1.000
_cell.length_c   1.000
_cell.angle_alpha   90.00
_cell.angle_beta   90.00
_cell.angle_gamma   90.00
#
_symmetry.space_group_name_H-M   'P 1'
#
loop_
_entity.id
_entity.type
_entity.pdbx_description
1 polymer ?
#
loop_
_entity_poly.entity_id
_entity_poly.type
_entity_poly.pdbx_seq_one_letter_code
_entity_poly.pdbx_strand_id
1 'polypeptide(L)'
;MPSLSKGVLMGFQIDLHGKDSIEATAVVENALFSLESSDLYDYVDIVVGNGQGIIRHVALEIIEEQNFSYDFPNPRQAMIRVYKK
;
A
#
# COMPACT_ATOMS: atom_id res chain seq x y z
N MET A 1 -19.83 -13.44 28.50
CA MET A 1 -19.34 -13.49 27.11
C MET A 1 -18.61 -12.18 26.84
N PRO A 2 -17.28 -12.17 26.66
CA PRO A 2 -16.61 -10.94 26.27
C PRO A 2 -16.91 -10.69 24.79
N SER A 3 -17.45 -9.51 24.49
CA SER A 3 -17.62 -9.02 23.13
C SER A 3 -16.26 -8.92 22.45
N LEU A 4 -16.12 -9.52 21.27
CA LEU A 4 -14.97 -9.34 20.39
C LEU A 4 -14.65 -7.85 20.28
N SER A 5 -13.54 -7.44 20.88
CA SER A 5 -12.93 -6.15 20.65
C SER A 5 -12.81 -5.96 19.14
N LYS A 6 -13.27 -4.82 18.61
CA LYS A 6 -12.98 -4.39 17.23
C LYS A 6 -11.52 -4.70 16.95
N GLY A 7 -11.25 -5.65 16.05
CA GLY A 7 -9.91 -6.11 15.75
C GLY A 7 -9.05 -4.92 15.35
N VAL A 8 -7.87 -4.79 15.95
CA VAL A 8 -6.87 -3.83 15.48
C VAL A 8 -6.39 -4.35 14.14
N LEU A 9 -6.62 -3.59 13.07
CA LEU A 9 -6.07 -3.94 11.76
C LEU A 9 -4.55 -3.91 11.83
N MET A 10 -3.92 -4.94 11.30
CA MET A 10 -2.47 -5.10 11.30
C MET A 10 -1.95 -4.82 9.90
N GLY A 11 -0.95 -3.96 9.77
CA GLY A 11 -0.38 -3.64 8.47
C GLY A 11 1.11 -3.35 8.55
N PHE A 12 1.74 -3.29 7.38
CA PHE A 12 3.15 -2.98 7.23
C PHE A 12 3.34 -1.79 6.30
N GLN A 13 4.55 -1.24 6.25
CA GLN A 13 4.86 -0.07 5.45
C GLN A 13 6.03 -0.35 4.52
N ILE A 14 5.94 0.14 3.28
CA ILE A 14 7.06 0.20 2.33
C ILE A 14 7.32 1.65 1.92
N ASP A 15 8.58 1.97 1.64
CA ASP A 15 8.99 3.31 1.23
C ASP A 15 9.57 3.29 -0.19
N LEU A 16 8.93 4.07 -1.08
CA LEU A 16 9.33 4.22 -2.48
C LEU A 16 10.03 5.56 -2.75
N HIS A 17 10.25 6.39 -1.73
CA HIS A 17 10.96 7.65 -1.91
C HIS A 17 12.36 7.44 -2.51
N GLY A 18 12.67 8.23 -3.55
CA GLY A 18 13.97 8.23 -4.19
C GLY A 18 14.24 7.02 -5.09
N LYS A 19 13.28 6.11 -5.25
CA LYS A 19 13.33 5.03 -6.24
C LYS A 19 13.01 5.55 -7.63
N ASP A 20 13.57 4.91 -8.64
CA ASP A 20 13.08 5.07 -10.01
C ASP A 20 11.82 4.24 -10.25
N SER A 21 11.20 4.40 -11.43
CA SER A 21 9.95 3.72 -11.77
C SER A 21 10.08 2.20 -11.78
N ILE A 22 11.21 1.64 -12.23
CA ILE A 22 11.41 0.19 -12.33
C ILE A 22 11.54 -0.41 -10.93
N GLU A 23 12.37 0.22 -10.09
CA GLU A 23 12.53 -0.18 -8.69
C GLU A 23 11.21 -0.05 -7.92
N ALA A 24 10.45 1.02 -8.17
CA ALA A 24 9.14 1.22 -7.53
C ALA A 24 8.14 0.13 -7.94
N THR A 25 8.04 -0.20 -9.23
CA THR A 25 7.18 -1.28 -9.72
C THR A 25 7.46 -2.59 -8.99
N ALA A 26 8.72 -3.04 -8.99
CA ALA A 26 9.09 -4.30 -8.36
C ALA A 26 8.77 -4.33 -6.85
N VAL A 27 8.97 -3.22 -6.15
CA VAL A 27 8.67 -3.14 -4.71
C VAL A 27 7.17 -3.16 -4.44
N VAL A 28 6.36 -2.47 -5.25
CA VAL A 28 4.90 -2.47 -5.12
C VAL A 28 4.35 -3.88 -5.37
N GLU A 29 4.73 -4.53 -6.46
CA GLU A 29 4.27 -5.90 -6.77
C GLU A 29 4.61 -6.90 -5.66
N ASN A 30 5.84 -6.84 -5.14
CA ASN A 30 6.26 -7.71 -4.03
C ASN A 30 5.46 -7.44 -2.74
N ALA A 31 5.13 -6.19 -2.47
CA ALA A 31 4.32 -5.83 -1.31
C ALA A 31 2.88 -6.30 -1.45
N LEU A 32 2.26 -6.14 -2.62
CA LEU A 32 0.90 -6.63 -2.89
C LEU A 32 0.84 -8.17 -2.79
N PHE A 33 1.83 -8.87 -3.34
CA PHE A 33 1.96 -10.32 -3.19
C PHE A 33 2.09 -10.74 -1.72
N SER A 34 2.91 -10.02 -0.94
CA SER A 34 3.10 -10.29 0.49
C SER A 34 1.82 -10.04 1.30
N LEU A 35 1.04 -9.01 0.94
CA LEU A 35 -0.24 -8.70 1.55
C LEU A 35 -1.27 -9.80 1.29
N GLU A 36 -1.40 -10.27 0.05
CA GLU A 36 -2.34 -11.37 -0.28
C GLU A 36 -1.94 -12.69 0.38
N SER A 37 -0.64 -13.00 0.40
CA SER A 37 -0.13 -14.29 0.88
C SER A 37 -0.08 -14.42 2.41
N SER A 38 -0.20 -13.33 3.15
CA SER A 38 -0.05 -13.33 4.61
C SER A 38 -1.38 -13.25 5.34
N ASP A 39 -1.64 -14.16 6.27
CA ASP A 39 -2.79 -14.10 7.17
C ASP A 39 -2.62 -13.08 8.32
N LEU A 40 -1.47 -12.42 8.39
CA LEU A 40 -1.13 -11.48 9.45
C LEU A 40 -1.46 -10.03 9.12
N TYR A 41 -1.63 -9.70 7.84
CA TYR A 41 -1.75 -8.31 7.39
C TYR A 41 -3.08 -8.05 6.70
N ASP A 42 -3.74 -6.98 7.11
CA ASP A 42 -4.98 -6.46 6.54
C ASP A 42 -4.72 -5.34 5.53
N TYR A 43 -3.57 -4.65 5.62
CA TYR A 43 -3.22 -3.56 4.72
C TYR A 43 -1.70 -3.36 4.59
N VAL A 44 -1.30 -2.63 3.54
CA VAL A 44 0.05 -2.07 3.37
C VAL A 44 -0.02 -0.57 3.14
N ASP A 45 0.82 0.18 3.84
CA ASP A 45 1.05 1.60 3.61
C ASP A 45 2.24 1.80 2.66
N ILE A 46 1.99 2.37 1.49
CA ILE A 46 2.99 2.63 0.45
C ILE A 46 3.33 4.11 0.45
N VAL A 47 4.55 4.46 0.86
CA VAL A 47 5.00 5.84 0.90
C VAL A 47 5.59 6.24 -0.45
N VAL A 48 4.88 7.10 -1.18
CA VAL A 48 5.24 7.56 -2.55
C VAL A 48 5.83 8.97 -2.57
N GLY A 49 5.67 9.69 -1.46
CA GLY A 49 6.21 11.02 -1.27
C GLY A 49 5.47 12.18 -1.91
N ASN A 50 6.07 13.36 -1.75
CA ASN A 50 5.53 14.66 -2.18
C ASN A 50 6.19 15.19 -3.46
N GLY A 51 6.85 14.33 -4.25
CA GLY A 51 7.53 14.71 -5.49
C GLY A 51 6.57 15.05 -6.63
N GLN A 52 7.04 14.95 -7.88
CA GLN A 52 6.25 15.25 -9.10
C GLN A 52 5.09 14.28 -9.36
N GLY A 53 4.87 13.27 -8.49
CA GLY A 53 3.76 12.32 -8.61
C GLY A 53 4.01 11.11 -9.51
N ILE A 54 5.19 11.00 -10.15
CA ILE A 54 5.52 9.86 -11.03
C ILE A 54 5.39 8.52 -10.29
N ILE A 55 6.04 8.39 -9.13
CA ILE A 55 5.99 7.15 -8.32
C ILE A 55 4.58 6.86 -7.80
N ARG A 56 3.80 7.91 -7.50
CA ARG A 56 2.40 7.76 -7.12
C ARG A 56 1.59 7.18 -8.28
N HIS A 57 1.79 7.68 -9.49
CA HIS A 57 1.09 7.19 -10.66
C HIS A 57 1.42 5.72 -10.94
N VAL A 58 2.71 5.37 -10.94
CA VAL A 58 3.17 3.98 -11.12
C VAL A 58 2.56 3.05 -10.07
N ALA A 59 2.57 3.45 -8.79
CA ALA A 59 1.98 2.62 -7.73
C ALA A 59 0.46 2.44 -7.92
N LEU A 60 -0.26 3.50 -8.27
CA LEU A 60 -1.72 3.44 -8.49
C LEU A 60 -2.09 2.58 -9.69
N GLU A 61 -1.37 2.68 -10.80
CA GLU A 61 -1.58 1.83 -11.98
C GLU A 61 -1.53 0.35 -11.60
N ILE A 62 -0.50 -0.07 -10.86
CA ILE A 62 -0.34 -1.47 -10.42
C ILE A 62 -1.45 -1.90 -9.45
N ILE A 63 -1.79 -1.04 -8.49
CA ILE A 63 -2.85 -1.30 -7.49
C ILE A 63 -4.21 -1.49 -8.18
N GLU A 64 -4.52 -0.63 -9.16
CA GLU A 64 -5.77 -0.66 -9.93
C GLU A 64 -5.81 -1.85 -10.89
N GLU A 65 -4.72 -2.13 -11.61
CA GLU A 65 -4.61 -3.31 -12.49
C GLU A 65 -4.83 -4.62 -11.72
N GLN A 66 -4.34 -4.69 -10.48
CA GLN A 66 -4.51 -5.86 -9.62
C GLN A 66 -5.82 -5.85 -8.82
N ASN A 67 -6.69 -4.86 -9.00
CA ASN A 67 -8.01 -4.73 -8.35
C ASN A 67 -7.95 -4.68 -6.81
N PHE A 68 -6.97 -3.97 -6.23
CA PHE A 68 -6.95 -3.71 -4.79
C PHE A 68 -7.74 -2.45 -4.44
N SER A 69 -8.38 -2.46 -3.26
CA SER A 69 -8.97 -1.24 -2.69
C SER A 69 -7.90 -0.41 -2.00
N TYR A 70 -7.97 0.92 -2.13
CA TYR A 70 -7.02 1.82 -1.51
C TYR A 70 -7.65 3.13 -1.02
N ASP A 71 -6.96 3.80 -0.10
CA ASP A 71 -7.23 5.19 0.27
C ASP A 71 -5.93 5.99 0.48
N PHE A 72 -6.09 7.29 0.73
CA PHE A 72 -5.00 8.16 1.12
C PHE A 72 -5.21 8.60 2.58
N PRO A 73 -4.45 8.05 3.55
CA PRO A 73 -4.64 8.38 4.96
C PRO A 73 -4.16 9.79 5.33
N ASN A 74 -3.52 10.50 4.39
CA ASN A 74 -3.06 11.87 4.59
C ASN A 74 -3.51 12.81 3.45
N PRO A 75 -3.75 14.10 3.74
CA PRO A 75 -4.26 15.06 2.76
C PRO A 75 -3.26 15.38 1.64
N ARG A 76 -1.96 15.10 1.84
CA ARG A 76 -0.93 15.32 0.81
C ARG A 76 -0.81 14.14 -0.16
N GLN A 77 -1.56 13.05 0.10
CA GLN A 77 -1.54 11.81 -0.65
C GLN A 77 -0.12 11.24 -0.82
N ALA A 78 0.77 11.52 0.14
CA ALA A 78 2.16 11.06 0.12
C ALA A 78 2.30 9.58 0.50
N MET A 79 1.17 8.96 0.90
CA MET A 79 1.05 7.57 1.29
C MET A 79 -0.25 7.05 0.72
N ILE A 80 -0.21 5.84 0.17
CA ILE A 80 -1.37 5.08 -0.29
C ILE A 80 -1.53 3.90 0.66
N ARG A 81 -2.69 3.77 1.31
CA ARG A 81 -3.01 2.56 2.07
C ARG A 81 -3.77 1.61 1.17
N VAL A 82 -3.25 0.40 0.99
CA VAL A 82 -3.86 -0.65 0.18
C VAL A 82 -4.37 -1.75 1.09
N TYR A 83 -5.64 -2.14 0.91
CA TYR A 83 -6.31 -3.13 1.74
C TYR A 83 -6.26 -4.51 1.09
N LYS A 84 -6.08 -5.56 1.90
CA LYS A 84 -6.17 -6.95 1.44
C LYS A 84 -7.58 -7.22 0.86
N LYS A 85 -7.65 -8.04 -0.18
CA LYS A 85 -8.90 -8.47 -0.83
C LYS A 85 -9.68 -9.48 0.01
#